data_AF-F5YED5-F1
#
_entry.id   AF-F5YED5-F1
#
_cell.length_a   1.000
_cell.length_b   1.000
_cell.length_c   1.000
_cell.angle_alpha   90.00
_cell.angle_beta   90.00
_cell.angle_gamma   90.00
#
_symmetry.space_group_name_H-M   'P 1'
#
loop_
_entity.id
_entity.type
_entity.pdbx_description
1 polymer ?
#
loop_
_entity_poly.entity_id
_entity_poly.type
_entity_poly.pdbx_seq_one_letter_code
_entity_poly.pdbx_strand_id
1 'polypeptide(L)'
;MRKGTFTKMLIPAVLVMGMMALIGCGNPAGDDPDGGNNPPGGDIIVSNLNLTAFVTPPAKNEPPLAAGFSTAQYNGSLAWQTGGEAFTGSTFAPAAVYEAVITLSAKNGYTFSGVGSFSYSGATLVSKTNNTGTEIIVTITFPATAAADADTTVNALALDSLVTSPVKGSAPVSGTIDRTQYTGSVAWTDNGGNPVTGNFAASTVYKAVLSLSVKGGYTFTGAGSFSYSGSTSVNAANNTGSAVTVTITFPATAVEISDTVINALALDSLVTAPAKGATPVITGINSVQYTGNVMWTDNGGNPVTGNFAASTVYKAVLTLTAGSGYTFSGVGSFSYSGATLVSKTNNTGTEIMVTITFPATAAADADTIVNALALDSLVTVPVKGSAPVSGAVDRTQYTGNVVWTDNGGNPVTGNFAASTVYKAVLSLSVKGGYTFTGAGSFTYSGSTSVNAANNTGATVTVTITFPATGIETNTDIIIGNPSVKLYLNNGETALEHDGTTPLGSPEAGTYTVGIAVGSYTEIIWYVNSTEMNSLQGETSITLSKRRAGTYRVTVEATTGGQKNSGAHSFVIQ
;
A
#
# COMPACT_ATOMS: atom_id res chain seq x y z
N MET A 1 -39.11 25.66 35.36
CA MET A 1 -38.24 25.50 36.55
C MET A 1 -37.58 26.83 36.85
N ARG A 2 -37.65 27.27 38.11
CA ARG A 2 -37.06 28.50 38.67
C ARG A 2 -35.53 28.54 38.50
N LYS A 3 -35.00 29.76 38.30
CA LYS A 3 -33.76 30.35 38.87
C LYS A 3 -33.48 31.62 38.04
N GLY A 4 -33.50 32.86 38.52
CA GLY A 4 -33.30 33.39 39.87
C GLY A 4 -31.85 33.82 40.03
N THR A 5 -31.50 35.05 39.60
CA THR A 5 -30.22 35.67 39.95
C THR A 5 -30.43 37.16 40.25
N PHE A 6 -30.50 37.46 41.55
CA PHE A 6 -30.38 38.80 42.12
C PHE A 6 -28.88 39.12 42.23
N THR A 7 -28.41 40.19 41.59
CA THR A 7 -27.07 40.74 41.85
C THR A 7 -27.21 41.99 42.70
N LYS A 8 -26.76 41.86 43.96
CA LYS A 8 -26.63 42.94 44.95
C LYS A 8 -25.67 44.01 44.44
N MET A 9 -26.13 45.25 44.36
CA MET A 9 -25.30 46.44 44.19
C MET A 9 -24.98 46.98 45.59
N LEU A 10 -23.75 46.76 46.06
CA LEU A 10 -23.21 47.43 47.25
C LEU A 10 -22.69 48.81 46.82
N ILE A 11 -23.30 49.86 47.34
CA ILE A 11 -22.79 51.24 47.29
C ILE A 11 -22.17 51.52 48.66
N PRO A 12 -20.88 51.85 48.79
CA PRO A 12 -20.37 52.49 49.99
C PRO A 12 -20.40 54.00 49.81
N ALA A 13 -21.30 54.65 50.56
CA ALA A 13 -21.25 56.08 50.83
C ALA A 13 -20.08 56.35 51.80
N VAL A 14 -19.07 57.10 51.35
CA VAL A 14 -18.00 57.61 52.21
C VAL A 14 -18.37 59.02 52.64
N LEU A 15 -18.91 59.10 53.86
CA LEU A 15 -19.15 60.31 54.63
C LEU A 15 -17.82 60.70 55.31
N VAL A 16 -17.15 61.77 54.85
CA VAL A 16 -15.98 62.33 55.56
C VAL A 16 -16.48 63.37 56.55
N MET A 17 -16.49 62.97 57.82
CA MET A 17 -16.86 63.77 58.97
C MET A 17 -15.61 64.53 59.45
N GLY A 18 -15.63 65.86 59.39
CA GLY A 18 -14.58 66.72 59.95
C GLY A 18 -14.59 66.63 61.48
N MET A 19 -13.51 66.09 62.03
CA MET A 19 -13.31 65.88 63.46
C MET A 19 -12.76 67.18 64.08
N MET A 20 -13.63 67.92 64.79
CA MET A 20 -13.26 69.07 65.61
C MET A 20 -12.74 68.56 66.97
N ALA A 21 -11.46 68.76 67.25
CA ALA A 21 -10.86 68.43 68.54
C ALA A 21 -11.13 69.55 69.55
N LEU A 22 -12.07 69.31 70.46
CA LEU A 22 -12.20 70.03 71.73
C LEU A 22 -11.26 69.38 72.74
N ILE A 23 -10.23 70.12 73.18
CA ILE A 23 -9.49 69.80 74.41
C ILE A 23 -9.74 70.94 75.37
N GLY A 24 -10.55 70.67 76.40
CA GLY A 24 -10.57 71.42 77.63
C GLY A 24 -9.73 70.70 78.68
N CYS A 25 -8.98 71.46 79.46
CA CYS A 25 -8.65 71.17 80.86
C CYS A 25 -8.56 72.52 81.58
N GLY A 26 -9.23 72.65 82.72
CA GLY A 26 -9.40 73.90 83.46
C GLY A 26 -8.51 74.06 84.70
N ASN A 27 -8.39 75.34 85.12
CA ASN A 27 -8.38 75.96 86.47
C ASN A 27 -7.43 75.41 87.59
N PRO A 28 -7.05 76.18 88.65
CA PRO A 28 -7.68 77.41 89.19
C PRO A 28 -6.77 78.56 89.67
N ALA A 29 -7.46 79.63 90.10
CA ALA A 29 -7.11 80.89 90.75
C ALA A 29 -5.80 81.03 91.57
N GLY A 30 -5.22 82.23 91.45
CA GLY A 30 -4.82 83.10 92.57
C GLY A 30 -3.40 82.96 93.11
N ASP A 31 -2.51 83.87 92.69
CA ASP A 31 -1.70 84.73 93.57
C ASP A 31 -0.79 85.65 92.73
N ASP A 32 -0.89 86.96 92.99
CA ASP A 32 0.03 88.04 92.61
C ASP A 32 0.73 88.45 93.92
N PRO A 33 2.07 88.68 93.99
CA PRO A 33 2.61 89.99 93.59
C PRO A 33 4.06 90.01 93.06
N ASP A 34 4.30 90.99 92.17
CA ASP A 34 5.52 91.78 91.98
C ASP A 34 6.87 91.12 91.66
N GLY A 35 7.41 91.53 90.49
CA GLY A 35 8.76 92.06 90.46
C GLY A 35 9.63 91.67 89.26
N GLY A 36 9.73 92.56 88.27
CA GLY A 36 10.99 92.70 87.52
C GLY A 36 10.91 92.88 86.00
N ASN A 37 10.50 94.08 85.56
CA ASN A 37 10.99 94.83 84.40
C ASN A 37 11.46 94.07 83.13
N ASN A 38 10.62 94.10 82.09
CA ASN A 38 11.06 94.39 80.71
C ASN A 38 9.95 95.24 80.01
N PRO A 39 10.28 96.13 79.05
CA PRO A 39 9.55 97.37 78.74
C PRO A 39 8.19 97.16 78.05
N PRO A 40 7.37 98.21 77.83
CA PRO A 40 6.21 98.14 76.94
C PRO A 40 6.70 98.02 75.49
N GLY A 41 7.17 96.83 75.10
CA GLY A 41 7.48 96.49 73.72
C GLY A 41 6.21 96.02 73.05
N GLY A 42 5.63 96.83 72.17
CA GLY A 42 4.54 96.39 71.30
C GLY A 42 4.97 95.18 70.47
N ASP A 43 4.00 94.36 70.04
CA ASP A 43 4.24 93.18 69.19
C ASP A 43 5.15 93.52 67.99
N ILE A 44 6.05 92.59 67.64
CA ILE A 44 6.98 92.75 66.52
C ILE A 44 6.23 92.51 65.21
N ILE A 45 6.28 93.47 64.28
CA ILE A 45 5.65 93.31 62.98
C ILE A 45 6.32 92.18 62.20
N VAL A 46 5.53 91.24 61.67
CA VAL A 46 6.01 90.19 60.76
C VAL A 46 6.63 90.84 59.53
N SER A 47 7.92 90.60 59.30
CA SER A 47 8.68 91.16 58.19
C SER A 47 9.06 90.07 57.19
N ASN A 48 9.24 90.46 55.92
CA ASN A 48 9.65 89.56 54.84
C ASN A 48 8.72 88.35 54.60
N LEU A 49 7.40 88.56 54.67
CA LEU A 49 6.42 87.53 54.37
C LEU A 49 6.50 87.14 52.87
N ASN A 50 7.20 86.04 52.58
CA ASN A 50 7.39 85.51 51.24
C ASN A 50 6.65 84.18 51.06
N LEU A 51 5.61 84.19 50.23
CA LEU A 51 4.76 83.02 49.96
C LEU A 51 5.26 82.16 48.79
N THR A 52 6.26 82.60 48.03
CA THR A 52 6.75 81.88 46.84
C THR A 52 7.41 80.55 47.16
N ALA A 53 7.81 80.33 48.41
CA ALA A 53 8.35 79.05 48.86
C ALA A 53 7.26 78.01 49.20
N PHE A 54 6.01 78.45 49.33
CA PHE A 54 4.91 77.62 49.85
C PHE A 54 3.77 77.41 48.87
N VAL A 55 3.78 78.12 47.74
CA VAL A 55 2.77 78.03 46.69
C VAL A 55 3.48 77.80 45.37
N THR A 56 2.96 76.89 44.55
CA THR A 56 3.40 76.71 43.16
C THR A 56 2.22 77.01 42.24
N PRO A 57 2.40 77.78 41.14
CA PRO A 57 1.31 78.02 40.19
C PRO A 57 0.70 76.69 39.69
N PRO A 58 -0.64 76.61 39.57
CA PRO A 58 -1.32 75.41 39.11
C PRO A 58 -0.99 75.13 37.64
N ALA A 59 -0.60 73.89 37.35
CA ALA A 59 -0.32 73.44 35.99
C ALA A 59 -1.27 72.29 35.61
N LYS A 60 -1.69 72.26 34.34
CA LYS A 60 -2.59 71.22 33.81
C LYS A 60 -2.04 69.83 34.12
N ASN A 61 -2.89 68.95 34.65
CA ASN A 61 -2.59 67.57 35.04
C ASN A 61 -1.57 67.41 36.18
N GLU A 62 -1.11 68.50 36.80
CA GLU A 62 -0.28 68.42 38.00
C GLU A 62 -1.15 68.39 39.26
N PRO A 63 -0.73 67.66 40.31
CA PRO A 63 -1.45 67.63 41.58
C PRO A 63 -1.31 68.96 42.35
N PRO A 64 -2.32 69.34 43.16
CA PRO A 64 -2.23 70.53 44.01
C PRO A 64 -1.20 70.33 45.12
N LEU A 65 -0.44 71.38 45.43
CA LEU A 65 0.36 71.42 46.65
C LEU A 65 -0.56 71.69 47.85
N ALA A 66 -0.73 70.71 48.74
CA ALA A 66 -1.40 70.92 50.02
C ALA A 66 -0.34 70.91 51.13
N ALA A 67 -0.21 72.00 51.87
CA ALA A 67 0.83 72.12 52.89
C ALA A 67 0.39 72.99 54.07
N GLY A 68 0.76 72.54 55.27
CA GLY A 68 0.96 73.42 56.42
C GLY A 68 2.44 73.78 56.51
N PHE A 69 2.75 75.03 56.86
CA PHE A 69 4.12 75.50 57.02
C PHE A 69 4.26 76.32 58.31
N SER A 70 5.47 76.34 58.87
CA SER A 70 5.77 77.06 60.11
C SER A 70 7.12 77.76 59.96
N THR A 71 7.18 79.01 60.40
CA THR A 71 8.40 79.84 60.43
C THR A 71 8.70 80.27 61.86
N ALA A 72 9.77 81.03 62.10
CA ALA A 72 10.00 81.61 63.41
C ALA A 72 8.91 82.62 63.85
N GLN A 73 8.20 83.24 62.89
CA GLN A 73 7.28 84.36 63.16
C GLN A 73 5.79 83.97 63.05
N TYR A 74 5.43 82.96 62.23
CA TYR A 74 4.03 82.59 61.98
C TYR A 74 3.89 81.10 61.61
N ASN A 75 2.66 80.61 61.70
CA ASN A 75 2.21 79.35 61.10
C ASN A 75 1.32 79.66 59.89
N GLY A 76 1.25 78.75 58.94
CA GLY A 76 0.43 78.90 57.75
C GLY A 76 -0.16 77.58 57.25
N SER A 77 -1.27 77.67 56.54
CA SER A 77 -1.88 76.58 55.79
C SER A 77 -2.25 77.03 54.38
N LEU A 78 -2.19 76.10 53.42
CA LEU A 78 -2.57 76.31 52.02
C LEU A 78 -3.71 75.35 51.66
N ALA A 79 -4.80 75.91 51.13
CA ALA A 79 -5.90 75.18 50.52
C ALA A 79 -6.18 75.71 49.10
N TRP A 80 -6.61 74.83 48.20
CA TRP A 80 -6.97 75.20 46.83
C TRP A 80 -8.48 75.30 46.65
N GLN A 81 -8.91 76.24 45.83
CA GLN A 81 -10.30 76.43 45.44
C GLN A 81 -10.42 76.62 43.92
N THR A 82 -11.59 76.33 43.38
CA THR A 82 -11.95 76.58 41.98
C THR A 82 -13.40 77.06 41.93
N GLY A 83 -13.65 78.17 41.25
CA GLY A 83 -15.01 78.75 41.17
C GLY A 83 -15.64 79.09 42.52
N GLY A 84 -14.83 79.40 43.55
CA GLY A 84 -15.28 79.70 44.91
C GLY A 84 -15.52 78.47 45.81
N GLU A 85 -15.38 77.25 45.28
CA GLU A 85 -15.56 76.00 46.04
C GLU A 85 -14.23 75.33 46.35
N ALA A 86 -14.18 74.57 47.45
CA ALA A 86 -13.00 73.78 47.81
C ALA A 86 -12.64 72.78 46.69
N PHE A 87 -11.37 72.80 46.26
CA PHE A 87 -10.90 71.88 45.23
C PHE A 87 -10.74 70.47 45.79
N THR A 88 -11.40 69.49 45.17
CA THR A 88 -11.39 68.07 45.57
C THR A 88 -10.77 67.13 44.53
N GLY A 89 -10.28 67.66 43.41
CA GLY A 89 -9.67 66.88 42.34
C GLY A 89 -8.27 66.39 42.70
N SER A 90 -7.82 65.31 42.05
CA SER A 90 -6.45 64.80 42.21
C SER A 90 -5.42 65.58 41.38
N THR A 91 -5.85 66.29 40.34
CA THR A 91 -5.00 67.10 39.45
C THR A 91 -5.77 68.32 38.94
N PHE A 92 -5.06 69.42 38.64
CA PHE A 92 -5.68 70.60 38.06
C PHE A 92 -6.19 70.31 36.64
N ALA A 93 -7.49 70.51 36.43
CA ALA A 93 -8.16 70.35 35.15
C ALA A 93 -7.65 71.38 34.13
N PRO A 94 -7.74 71.09 32.82
CA PRO A 94 -7.40 72.05 31.77
C PRO A 94 -8.37 73.24 31.73
N ALA A 95 -7.88 74.39 31.26
CA ALA A 95 -8.66 75.63 31.08
C ALA A 95 -9.44 76.11 32.32
N ALA A 96 -8.99 75.75 33.52
CA ALA A 96 -9.64 76.08 34.78
C ALA A 96 -8.80 77.10 35.59
N VAL A 97 -9.49 78.04 36.24
CA VAL A 97 -8.89 79.03 37.15
C VAL A 97 -8.89 78.46 38.56
N TYR A 98 -7.75 78.55 39.24
CA TYR A 98 -7.59 78.08 40.61
C TYR A 98 -7.12 79.20 41.53
N GLU A 99 -7.55 79.10 42.78
CA GLU A 99 -7.21 80.04 43.85
C GLU A 99 -6.48 79.30 44.98
N ALA A 100 -5.31 79.80 45.35
CA ALA A 100 -4.59 79.37 46.54
C ALA A 100 -5.02 80.26 47.71
N VAL A 101 -5.73 79.68 48.67
CA VAL A 101 -6.19 80.33 49.91
C VAL A 101 -5.21 79.97 51.01
N ILE A 102 -4.55 80.99 51.56
CA ILE A 102 -3.47 80.85 52.52
C ILE A 102 -3.89 81.52 53.82
N THR A 103 -4.01 80.76 54.90
CA THR A 103 -4.31 81.30 56.23
C THR A 103 -3.03 81.35 57.05
N LEU A 104 -2.67 82.52 57.57
CA LEU A 104 -1.48 82.73 58.38
C LEU A 104 -1.86 83.18 59.79
N SER A 105 -1.24 82.58 60.80
CA SER A 105 -1.42 82.95 62.21
C SER A 105 -0.08 83.34 62.83
N ALA A 106 0.01 84.55 63.40
CA ALA A 106 1.21 85.06 64.03
C ALA A 106 1.53 84.28 65.31
N LYS A 107 2.82 84.02 65.55
CA LYS A 107 3.28 83.43 66.82
C LYS A 107 3.30 84.50 67.92
N ASN A 108 3.31 84.08 69.18
CA ASN A 108 3.29 84.99 70.32
C ASN A 108 4.41 86.06 70.23
N GLY A 109 4.06 87.32 70.45
CA GLY A 109 4.97 88.47 70.31
C GLY A 109 5.15 88.99 68.88
N TYR A 110 4.44 88.44 67.88
CA TYR A 110 4.41 88.94 66.51
C TYR A 110 3.02 89.42 66.10
N THR A 111 2.97 90.40 65.20
CA THR A 111 1.71 90.93 64.63
C THR A 111 1.79 91.14 63.11
N PHE A 112 0.68 90.94 62.42
CA PHE A 112 0.48 91.33 61.01
C PHE A 112 -0.01 92.80 60.86
N SER A 113 -0.09 93.55 61.97
CA SER A 113 -0.41 94.97 61.93
C SER A 113 0.66 95.74 61.14
N GLY A 114 0.23 96.49 60.12
CA GLY A 114 1.14 97.21 59.21
C GLY A 114 1.66 96.43 58.01
N VAL A 115 1.26 95.15 57.82
CA VAL A 115 1.64 94.40 56.60
C VAL A 115 0.99 95.02 55.35
N GLY A 116 1.84 95.36 54.38
CA GLY A 116 1.48 96.05 53.14
C GLY A 116 0.68 95.20 52.13
N SER A 117 0.67 95.61 50.88
CA SER A 117 0.09 94.84 49.77
C SER A 117 0.96 93.64 49.40
N PHE A 118 0.35 92.55 48.99
CA PHE A 118 1.05 91.38 48.46
C PHE A 118 1.15 91.44 46.95
N SER A 119 2.24 90.90 46.42
CA SER A 119 2.36 90.57 45.00
C SER A 119 2.88 89.15 44.89
N TYR A 120 2.43 88.43 43.87
CA TYR A 120 2.87 87.08 43.59
C TYR A 120 3.10 86.95 42.09
N SER A 121 4.31 86.54 41.69
CA SER A 121 4.64 86.39 40.28
C SER A 121 3.84 85.26 39.65
N GLY A 122 3.14 85.54 38.54
CA GLY A 122 2.27 84.58 37.86
C GLY A 122 0.84 84.52 38.39
N ALA A 123 0.47 85.35 39.38
CA ALA A 123 -0.92 85.50 39.80
C ALA A 123 -1.64 86.57 38.95
N THR A 124 -2.93 86.36 38.70
CA THR A 124 -3.82 87.38 38.09
C THR A 124 -4.32 88.36 39.14
N LEU A 125 -4.56 87.90 40.36
CA LEU A 125 -5.01 88.72 41.47
C LEU A 125 -4.42 88.18 42.78
N VAL A 126 -4.02 89.09 43.66
CA VAL A 126 -3.70 88.76 45.05
C VAL A 126 -4.53 89.67 45.94
N SER A 127 -5.32 89.08 46.82
CA SER A 127 -6.13 89.81 47.78
C SER A 127 -5.78 89.38 49.21
N LYS A 128 -6.01 90.30 50.15
CA LYS A 128 -5.86 90.02 51.58
C LYS A 128 -7.17 90.31 52.29
N THR A 129 -7.55 89.42 53.18
CA THR A 129 -8.73 89.54 54.03
C THR A 129 -8.38 89.14 55.46
N ASN A 130 -9.29 89.44 56.39
CA ASN A 130 -9.18 89.04 57.79
C ASN A 130 -7.87 89.44 58.51
N ASN A 131 -7.30 90.62 58.19
CA ASN A 131 -6.11 91.10 58.91
C ASN A 131 -6.50 91.65 60.29
N THR A 132 -6.48 90.79 61.30
CA THR A 132 -6.82 91.11 62.69
C THR A 132 -5.59 91.48 63.53
N GLY A 133 -4.40 91.47 62.93
CA GLY A 133 -3.12 91.59 63.63
C GLY A 133 -2.56 90.24 64.11
N THR A 134 -3.40 89.25 64.42
CA THR A 134 -2.93 87.89 64.79
C THR A 134 -3.18 86.87 63.69
N GLU A 135 -4.10 87.15 62.78
CA GLU A 135 -4.37 86.33 61.59
C GLU A 135 -4.41 87.22 60.34
N ILE A 136 -4.07 86.64 59.19
CA ILE A 136 -4.32 87.20 57.87
C ILE A 136 -4.60 86.07 56.87
N ILE A 137 -5.57 86.28 55.98
CA ILE A 137 -5.85 85.37 54.86
C ILE A 137 -5.37 86.04 53.57
N VAL A 138 -4.57 85.32 52.80
CA VAL A 138 -4.09 85.74 51.48
C VAL A 138 -4.66 84.81 50.43
N THR A 139 -5.41 85.36 49.48
CA THR A 139 -5.92 84.59 48.34
C THR A 139 -5.16 85.00 47.09
N ILE A 140 -4.54 84.01 46.44
CA ILE A 140 -3.81 84.16 45.18
C ILE A 140 -4.62 83.48 44.08
N THR A 141 -5.16 84.26 43.15
CA THR A 141 -5.84 83.77 41.95
C THR A 141 -4.83 83.64 40.82
N PHE A 142 -4.79 82.48 40.17
CA PHE A 142 -3.91 82.20 39.03
C PHE A 142 -4.65 82.32 37.69
N PRO A 143 -3.93 82.53 36.57
CA PRO A 143 -4.54 82.40 35.25
C PRO A 143 -5.05 80.97 35.01
N ALA A 144 -5.94 80.80 34.04
CA ALA A 144 -6.44 79.48 33.68
C ALA A 144 -5.28 78.56 33.27
N THR A 145 -5.32 77.30 33.71
CA THR A 145 -4.38 76.25 33.26
C THR A 145 -4.47 76.07 31.74
N ALA A 146 -3.43 75.48 31.14
CA ALA A 146 -3.40 75.21 29.71
C ALA A 146 -4.65 74.43 29.24
N ALA A 147 -5.10 74.69 28.01
CA ALA A 147 -6.25 74.00 27.42
C ALA A 147 -6.00 72.49 27.24
N ALA A 148 -7.08 71.73 27.08
CA ALA A 148 -6.98 70.32 26.68
C ALA A 148 -6.28 70.24 25.31
N ASP A 149 -5.41 69.24 25.13
CA ASP A 149 -4.82 68.99 23.82
C ASP A 149 -5.92 68.43 22.91
N ALA A 150 -5.93 68.81 21.63
CA ALA A 150 -6.87 68.24 20.68
C ALA A 150 -6.52 66.77 20.43
N ASP A 151 -7.53 65.89 20.41
CA ASP A 151 -7.34 64.49 20.03
C ASP A 151 -6.74 64.39 18.61
N THR A 152 -5.83 63.45 18.43
CA THR A 152 -5.23 63.17 17.12
C THR A 152 -6.23 62.42 16.24
N THR A 153 -6.42 62.89 15.01
CA THR A 153 -7.39 62.30 14.07
C THR A 153 -6.87 60.99 13.48
N VAL A 154 -7.71 59.95 13.43
CA VAL A 154 -7.39 58.70 12.72
C VAL A 154 -7.60 58.91 11.22
N ASN A 155 -6.52 59.28 10.52
CA ASN A 155 -6.59 59.77 9.14
C ASN A 155 -6.81 58.68 8.07
N ALA A 156 -6.52 57.41 8.36
CA ALA A 156 -6.72 56.31 7.40
C ALA A 156 -6.86 54.95 8.09
N LEU A 157 -7.74 54.11 7.57
CA LEU A 157 -7.83 52.68 7.90
C LEU A 157 -7.24 51.87 6.74
N ALA A 158 -6.12 51.20 6.97
CA ALA A 158 -5.52 50.27 6.00
C ALA A 158 -6.31 48.94 6.01
N LEU A 159 -7.50 48.94 5.39
CA LEU A 159 -8.45 47.82 5.43
C LEU A 159 -7.91 46.54 4.77
N ASP A 160 -7.05 46.67 3.78
CA ASP A 160 -6.32 45.60 3.11
C ASP A 160 -5.44 44.78 4.06
N SER A 161 -4.88 45.42 5.09
CA SER A 161 -4.10 44.75 6.13
C SER A 161 -4.95 44.10 7.23
N LEU A 162 -6.27 44.28 7.20
CA LEU A 162 -7.21 43.79 8.22
C LEU A 162 -8.13 42.69 7.67
N VAL A 163 -8.41 42.70 6.36
CA VAL A 163 -9.36 41.81 5.71
C VAL A 163 -8.76 41.28 4.41
N THR A 164 -8.93 39.98 4.14
CA THR A 164 -8.65 39.39 2.83
C THR A 164 -9.96 39.09 2.10
N SER A 165 -9.99 39.31 0.79
CA SER A 165 -11.15 38.96 -0.04
C SER A 165 -11.57 37.48 0.13
N PRO A 166 -12.87 37.19 0.17
CA PRO A 166 -13.37 35.84 0.34
C PRO A 166 -13.06 34.98 -0.89
N VAL A 167 -12.44 33.83 -0.67
CA VAL A 167 -12.14 32.82 -1.70
C VAL A 167 -12.90 31.55 -1.38
N LYS A 168 -13.58 30.96 -2.38
CA LYS A 168 -14.30 29.69 -2.23
C LYS A 168 -13.43 28.64 -1.52
N GLY A 169 -13.97 27.98 -0.52
CA GLY A 169 -13.30 26.93 0.23
C GLY A 169 -12.24 27.41 1.22
N SER A 170 -11.97 28.72 1.30
CA SER A 170 -11.06 29.30 2.30
C SER A 170 -11.83 29.74 3.55
N ALA A 171 -11.16 29.72 4.70
CA ALA A 171 -11.71 30.20 5.96
C ALA A 171 -11.70 31.76 6.01
N PRO A 172 -12.70 32.39 6.66
CA PRO A 172 -12.70 33.82 6.90
C PRO A 172 -11.58 34.24 7.85
N VAL A 173 -11.00 35.43 7.61
CA VAL A 173 -10.14 36.07 8.60
C VAL A 173 -10.96 36.41 9.84
N SER A 174 -10.50 35.97 11.00
CA SER A 174 -11.12 36.26 12.30
C SER A 174 -10.03 36.64 13.30
N GLY A 175 -10.35 37.55 14.23
CA GLY A 175 -9.40 37.98 15.25
C GLY A 175 -9.67 39.37 15.80
N THR A 176 -8.98 39.67 16.90
CA THR A 176 -8.94 41.01 17.50
C THR A 176 -7.92 41.86 16.76
N ILE A 177 -8.28 43.11 16.50
CA ILE A 177 -7.42 44.14 15.92
C ILE A 177 -6.81 44.93 17.08
N ASP A 178 -5.49 45.07 17.07
CA ASP A 178 -4.77 45.94 18.00
C ASP A 178 -3.72 46.75 17.23
N ARG A 179 -3.97 48.06 17.09
CA ARG A 179 -3.09 49.02 16.40
C ARG A 179 -2.74 50.15 17.37
N THR A 180 -1.78 50.98 17.01
CA THR A 180 -1.35 52.12 17.85
C THR A 180 -2.49 53.10 18.16
N GLN A 181 -3.41 53.30 17.22
CA GLN A 181 -4.46 54.32 17.30
C GLN A 181 -5.83 53.78 17.70
N TYR A 182 -6.09 52.48 17.48
CA TYR A 182 -7.40 51.85 17.69
C TYR A 182 -7.28 50.35 17.95
N THR A 183 -8.33 49.77 18.52
CA THR A 183 -8.54 48.33 18.66
C THR A 183 -9.86 47.94 17.98
N GLY A 184 -10.14 46.64 17.83
CA GLY A 184 -11.41 46.20 17.26
C GLY A 184 -11.49 44.71 16.96
N SER A 185 -12.41 44.35 16.07
CA SER A 185 -12.58 42.97 15.58
C SER A 185 -13.13 42.93 14.17
N VAL A 186 -12.99 41.76 13.52
CA VAL A 186 -13.61 41.44 12.23
C VAL A 186 -14.62 40.30 12.41
N ALA A 187 -15.83 40.49 11.90
CA ALA A 187 -16.86 39.47 11.80
C ALA A 187 -17.35 39.33 10.35
N TRP A 188 -17.75 38.14 9.94
CA TRP A 188 -18.23 37.88 8.57
C TRP A 188 -19.70 37.48 8.57
N THR A 189 -20.44 38.03 7.60
CA THR A 189 -21.83 37.65 7.34
C THR A 189 -22.03 37.32 5.86
N ASP A 190 -23.01 36.46 5.58
CA ASP A 190 -23.50 36.25 4.21
C ASP A 190 -24.37 37.44 3.74
N ASN A 191 -24.87 37.38 2.51
CA ASN A 191 -25.73 38.45 1.98
C ASN A 191 -27.02 38.65 2.78
N GLY A 192 -27.54 37.58 3.41
CA GLY A 192 -28.72 37.58 4.27
C GLY A 192 -28.45 38.10 5.70
N GLY A 193 -27.19 38.37 6.05
CA GLY A 193 -26.79 38.84 7.37
C GLY A 193 -26.51 37.71 8.37
N ASN A 194 -26.51 36.44 7.95
CA ASN A 194 -26.19 35.33 8.84
C ASN A 194 -24.68 35.25 9.10
N PRO A 195 -24.24 34.96 10.34
CA PRO A 195 -22.83 34.75 10.64
C PRO A 195 -22.23 33.59 9.84
N VAL A 196 -21.03 33.77 9.30
CA VAL A 196 -20.30 32.71 8.59
C VAL A 196 -19.62 31.80 9.62
N THR A 197 -20.01 30.52 9.67
CA THR A 197 -19.52 29.53 10.65
C THR A 197 -18.57 28.47 10.05
N GLY A 198 -18.05 28.69 8.85
CA GLY A 198 -17.12 27.79 8.15
C GLY A 198 -16.42 28.47 6.99
N ASN A 199 -16.00 27.69 6.00
CA ASN A 199 -15.35 28.22 4.80
C ASN A 199 -16.36 28.92 3.89
N PHE A 200 -15.88 29.87 3.06
CA PHE A 200 -16.73 30.56 2.09
C PHE A 200 -17.27 29.56 1.04
N ALA A 201 -18.59 29.52 0.89
CA ALA A 201 -19.27 28.76 -0.14
C ALA A 201 -19.11 29.43 -1.51
N ALA A 202 -19.37 28.67 -2.58
CA ALA A 202 -19.41 29.18 -3.95
C ALA A 202 -20.64 30.07 -4.22
N SER A 203 -20.59 30.87 -5.28
CA SER A 203 -21.68 31.74 -5.75
C SER A 203 -22.31 32.63 -4.67
N THR A 204 -21.57 32.97 -3.60
CA THR A 204 -22.12 33.63 -2.42
C THR A 204 -21.45 34.98 -2.19
N VAL A 205 -22.27 36.01 -1.98
CA VAL A 205 -21.81 37.35 -1.57
C VAL A 205 -21.59 37.35 -0.06
N TYR A 206 -20.43 37.86 0.36
CA TYR A 206 -20.04 37.98 1.77
C TYR A 206 -19.75 39.43 2.16
N LYS A 207 -19.94 39.72 3.44
CA LYS A 207 -19.68 41.03 4.05
C LYS A 207 -18.70 40.86 5.22
N ALA A 208 -17.61 41.62 5.21
CA ALA A 208 -16.73 41.78 6.37
C ALA A 208 -17.17 43.01 7.16
N VAL A 209 -17.49 42.82 8.43
CA VAL A 209 -17.93 43.86 9.36
C VAL A 209 -16.83 44.07 10.40
N LEU A 210 -16.20 45.24 10.34
CA LEU A 210 -15.18 45.67 11.29
C LEU A 210 -15.81 46.59 12.34
N SER A 211 -15.57 46.31 13.61
CA SER A 211 -15.98 47.16 14.73
C SER A 211 -14.72 47.70 15.41
N LEU A 212 -14.43 48.98 15.25
CA LEU A 212 -13.19 49.62 15.72
C LEU A 212 -13.48 50.69 16.78
N SER A 213 -12.59 50.83 17.75
CA SER A 213 -12.62 51.84 18.81
C SER A 213 -11.25 52.50 18.98
N VAL A 214 -11.20 53.82 19.10
CA VAL A 214 -9.94 54.57 19.28
C VAL A 214 -9.33 54.36 20.65
N LYS A 215 -8.00 54.45 20.74
CA LYS A 215 -7.26 54.56 22.01
C LYS A 215 -7.27 56.01 22.50
N GLY A 216 -6.96 56.23 23.79
CA GLY A 216 -6.97 57.57 24.38
C GLY A 216 -6.06 58.57 23.63
N GLY A 217 -6.54 59.81 23.46
CA GLY A 217 -5.86 60.84 22.68
C GLY A 217 -6.10 60.77 21.16
N TYR A 218 -6.99 59.87 20.69
CA TYR A 218 -7.38 59.76 19.29
C TYR A 218 -8.89 59.92 19.09
N THR A 219 -9.30 60.34 17.89
CA THR A 219 -10.72 60.48 17.51
C THR A 219 -10.95 60.16 16.04
N PHE A 220 -12.12 59.61 15.71
CA PHE A 220 -12.62 59.55 14.34
C PHE A 220 -13.35 60.86 14.03
N THR A 221 -13.01 61.53 12.92
CA THR A 221 -13.58 62.84 12.59
C THR A 221 -14.79 62.80 11.67
N GLY A 222 -15.21 61.61 11.25
CA GLY A 222 -16.21 61.48 10.19
C GLY A 222 -15.65 61.94 8.84
N ALA A 223 -16.09 61.28 7.78
CA ALA A 223 -15.68 61.54 6.39
C ALA A 223 -14.22 61.18 6.05
N GLY A 224 -13.94 59.87 6.07
CA GLY A 224 -13.07 59.25 5.06
C GLY A 224 -13.93 58.32 4.20
N SER A 225 -13.89 58.46 2.87
CA SER A 225 -14.38 57.41 1.98
C SER A 225 -13.42 56.23 2.09
N PHE A 226 -13.72 55.26 2.93
CA PHE A 226 -12.94 54.03 2.97
C PHE A 226 -13.10 53.28 1.66
N SER A 227 -12.02 52.69 1.19
CA SER A 227 -12.04 51.86 -0.02
C SER A 227 -11.32 50.55 0.25
N TYR A 228 -11.73 49.52 -0.48
CA TYR A 228 -11.10 48.21 -0.48
C TYR A 228 -11.10 47.69 -1.91
N SER A 229 -9.92 47.40 -2.46
CA SER A 229 -9.80 46.93 -3.84
C SER A 229 -10.48 45.57 -4.01
N GLY A 230 -11.33 45.43 -5.02
CA GLY A 230 -12.09 44.20 -5.26
C GLY A 230 -13.37 44.06 -4.41
N SER A 231 -13.75 45.08 -3.63
CA SER A 231 -15.08 45.15 -3.01
C SER A 231 -16.13 45.69 -3.99
N THR A 232 -17.41 45.32 -3.80
CA THR A 232 -18.55 45.94 -4.48
C THR A 232 -19.00 47.21 -3.79
N SER A 233 -18.87 47.28 -2.46
CA SER A 233 -19.11 48.49 -1.69
C SER A 233 -18.35 48.50 -0.38
N VAL A 234 -18.05 49.69 0.12
CA VAL A 234 -17.55 49.92 1.48
C VAL A 234 -18.42 50.98 2.11
N ASN A 235 -19.00 50.68 3.27
CA ASN A 235 -19.84 51.60 4.02
C ASN A 235 -19.30 51.73 5.44
N ALA A 236 -19.31 52.95 6.00
CA ALA A 236 -18.97 53.19 7.39
C ALA A 236 -20.14 53.83 8.13
N ALA A 237 -20.47 53.26 9.28
CA ALA A 237 -21.44 53.78 10.23
C ALA A 237 -20.74 54.19 11.54
N ASN A 238 -21.37 55.08 12.31
CA ASN A 238 -20.83 55.60 13.57
C ASN A 238 -19.41 56.18 13.42
N ASN A 239 -19.07 56.83 12.30
CA ASN A 239 -17.70 57.18 11.96
C ASN A 239 -17.15 58.45 12.64
N THR A 240 -17.71 58.87 13.77
CA THR A 240 -17.30 60.06 14.52
C THR A 240 -17.07 59.72 16.00
N GLY A 241 -16.13 60.41 16.63
CA GLY A 241 -15.79 60.22 18.04
C GLY A 241 -15.00 58.94 18.28
N SER A 242 -15.47 58.10 19.19
CA SER A 242 -14.63 57.03 19.76
C SER A 242 -14.73 55.67 19.07
N ALA A 243 -15.66 55.49 18.13
CA ALA A 243 -15.86 54.21 17.45
C ALA A 243 -16.10 54.41 15.95
N VAL A 244 -16.02 53.33 15.16
CA VAL A 244 -16.52 53.26 13.78
C VAL A 244 -16.84 51.80 13.44
N THR A 245 -17.90 51.59 12.67
CA THR A 245 -18.23 50.28 12.09
C THR A 245 -18.04 50.35 10.57
N VAL A 246 -17.16 49.52 10.01
CA VAL A 246 -16.92 49.47 8.57
C VAL A 246 -17.43 48.15 8.00
N THR A 247 -18.30 48.21 7.00
CA THR A 247 -18.83 47.04 6.29
C THR A 247 -18.30 47.03 4.87
N ILE A 248 -17.54 45.99 4.53
CA ILE A 248 -17.01 45.73 3.19
C ILE A 248 -17.86 44.64 2.55
N THR A 249 -18.53 44.93 1.44
CA THR A 249 -19.26 43.93 0.66
C THR A 249 -18.40 43.47 -0.51
N PHE A 250 -18.28 42.15 -0.69
CA PHE A 250 -17.51 41.56 -1.78
C PHE A 250 -18.41 41.08 -2.91
N PRO A 251 -17.90 40.94 -4.16
CA PRO A 251 -18.61 40.22 -5.21
C PRO A 251 -18.83 38.76 -4.81
N ALA A 252 -19.74 38.07 -5.50
CA ALA A 252 -19.97 36.65 -5.26
C ALA A 252 -18.67 35.86 -5.48
N THR A 253 -18.40 34.92 -4.59
CA THR A 253 -17.33 33.92 -4.78
C THR A 253 -17.53 33.13 -6.07
N ALA A 254 -16.45 32.53 -6.58
CA ALA A 254 -16.47 31.74 -7.81
C ALA A 254 -17.61 30.71 -7.82
N VAL A 255 -18.21 30.51 -8.99
CA VAL A 255 -19.37 29.62 -9.20
C VAL A 255 -19.00 28.16 -8.93
N GLU A 256 -19.95 27.37 -8.40
CA GLU A 256 -19.83 25.90 -8.46
C GLU A 256 -19.88 25.45 -9.91
N ILE A 257 -18.76 24.97 -10.43
CA ILE A 257 -18.76 24.25 -11.70
C ILE A 257 -19.15 22.81 -11.35
N SER A 258 -20.35 22.39 -11.75
CA SER A 258 -20.75 20.99 -11.62
C SER A 258 -19.79 20.11 -12.43
N ASP A 259 -19.38 18.98 -11.86
CA ASP A 259 -18.58 18.00 -12.58
C ASP A 259 -19.30 17.53 -13.84
N THR A 260 -18.53 17.36 -14.92
CA THR A 260 -19.04 16.83 -16.19
C THR A 260 -19.29 15.34 -16.03
N VAL A 261 -20.51 14.88 -16.30
CA VAL A 261 -20.85 13.45 -16.24
C VAL A 261 -20.13 12.70 -17.35
N ILE A 262 -19.43 11.62 -16.98
CA ILE A 262 -18.83 10.66 -17.91
C ILE A 262 -19.97 9.84 -18.52
N ASN A 263 -20.38 10.21 -19.73
CA ASN A 263 -21.59 9.71 -20.37
C ASN A 263 -21.37 8.43 -21.21
N ALA A 264 -20.15 8.18 -21.67
CA ALA A 264 -19.81 7.01 -22.47
C ALA A 264 -18.45 6.46 -22.07
N LEU A 265 -18.39 5.14 -21.92
CA LEU A 265 -17.17 4.40 -21.63
C LEU A 265 -16.96 3.41 -22.78
N ALA A 266 -16.03 3.70 -23.67
CA ALA A 266 -15.71 2.86 -24.83
C ALA A 266 -14.91 1.63 -24.37
N LEU A 267 -15.60 0.66 -23.77
CA LEU A 267 -14.98 -0.52 -23.16
C LEU A 267 -14.19 -1.38 -24.17
N ASP A 268 -14.57 -1.34 -25.44
CA ASP A 268 -13.90 -1.99 -26.57
C ASP A 268 -12.47 -1.46 -26.81
N SER A 269 -12.23 -0.17 -26.55
CA SER A 269 -10.90 0.43 -26.62
C SER A 269 -10.02 0.08 -25.41
N LEU A 270 -10.62 -0.34 -24.29
CA LEU A 270 -9.93 -0.60 -23.02
C LEU A 270 -9.61 -2.08 -22.81
N VAL A 271 -10.44 -2.98 -23.35
CA VAL A 271 -10.35 -4.42 -23.13
C VAL A 271 -10.49 -5.15 -24.45
N THR A 272 -9.57 -6.08 -24.72
CA THR A 272 -9.69 -7.06 -25.82
C THR A 272 -10.27 -8.36 -25.26
N ALA A 273 -11.25 -8.94 -25.95
CA ALA A 273 -11.84 -10.22 -25.57
C ALA A 273 -10.79 -11.33 -25.46
N PRO A 274 -10.89 -12.23 -24.46
CA PRO A 274 -9.91 -13.27 -24.23
C PRO A 274 -9.96 -14.32 -25.34
N ALA A 275 -8.80 -14.70 -25.87
CA ALA A 275 -8.63 -15.77 -26.83
C ALA A 275 -7.69 -16.85 -26.29
N LYS A 276 -7.96 -18.12 -26.58
CA LYS A 276 -7.12 -19.27 -26.17
C LYS A 276 -5.65 -19.01 -26.54
N GLY A 277 -4.76 -19.09 -25.56
CA GLY A 277 -3.32 -18.90 -25.72
C GLY A 277 -2.87 -17.44 -25.81
N ALA A 278 -3.77 -16.45 -25.82
CA ALA A 278 -3.41 -15.04 -25.81
C ALA A 278 -3.05 -14.54 -24.40
N THR A 279 -2.18 -13.52 -24.32
CA THR A 279 -1.81 -12.84 -23.08
C THR A 279 -2.88 -11.82 -22.67
N PRO A 280 -3.29 -11.75 -21.39
CA PRO A 280 -4.24 -10.74 -20.91
C PRO A 280 -3.68 -9.31 -21.03
N VAL A 281 -4.52 -8.37 -21.43
CA VAL A 281 -4.19 -6.93 -21.43
C VAL A 281 -4.32 -6.40 -20.01
N ILE A 282 -3.22 -5.88 -19.45
CA ILE A 282 -3.14 -5.33 -18.07
C ILE A 282 -2.64 -3.88 -18.04
N THR A 283 -2.65 -3.20 -19.18
CA THR A 283 -2.14 -1.83 -19.30
C THR A 283 -3.00 -0.86 -18.49
N GLY A 284 -2.35 0.11 -17.84
CA GLY A 284 -3.05 1.20 -17.17
C GLY A 284 -3.85 2.05 -18.15
N ILE A 285 -5.01 2.53 -17.70
CA ILE A 285 -5.91 3.40 -18.45
C ILE A 285 -5.58 4.84 -18.06
N ASN A 286 -5.30 5.68 -19.05
CA ASN A 286 -5.00 7.09 -18.83
C ASN A 286 -5.73 7.95 -19.88
N SER A 287 -6.75 8.66 -19.43
CA SER A 287 -7.50 9.63 -20.23
C SER A 287 -7.71 10.91 -19.44
N VAL A 288 -8.15 11.98 -20.12
CA VAL A 288 -8.49 13.25 -19.46
C VAL A 288 -9.66 13.08 -18.48
N GLN A 289 -10.62 12.22 -18.81
CA GLN A 289 -11.87 12.09 -18.03
C GLN A 289 -11.72 11.11 -16.87
N TYR A 290 -10.86 10.11 -16.99
CA TYR A 290 -10.62 9.08 -15.97
C TYR A 290 -9.30 8.35 -16.17
N THR A 291 -8.77 7.82 -15.07
CA THR A 291 -7.63 6.91 -15.04
C THR A 291 -8.06 5.57 -14.44
N GLY A 292 -7.27 4.51 -14.60
CA GLY A 292 -7.59 3.24 -13.97
C GLY A 292 -6.69 2.10 -14.39
N ASN A 293 -7.13 0.88 -14.11
CA ASN A 293 -6.44 -0.35 -14.51
C ASN A 293 -7.43 -1.42 -14.95
N VAL A 294 -6.88 -2.46 -15.57
CA VAL A 294 -7.60 -3.69 -15.92
C VAL A 294 -6.94 -4.86 -15.20
N MET A 295 -7.73 -5.63 -14.46
CA MET A 295 -7.31 -6.90 -13.88
C MET A 295 -8.16 -8.04 -14.45
N TRP A 296 -7.52 -9.16 -14.73
CA TRP A 296 -8.22 -10.36 -15.23
C TRP A 296 -8.38 -11.39 -14.14
N THR A 297 -9.57 -11.96 -14.05
CA THR A 297 -9.87 -13.10 -13.18
C THR A 297 -10.51 -14.25 -13.96
N ASP A 298 -10.30 -15.47 -13.48
CA ASP A 298 -11.05 -16.63 -13.96
C ASP A 298 -12.51 -16.58 -13.44
N ASN A 299 -13.31 -17.58 -13.81
CA ASN A 299 -14.70 -17.64 -13.35
C ASN A 299 -14.84 -17.73 -11.81
N GLY A 300 -13.84 -18.33 -11.14
CA GLY A 300 -13.75 -18.45 -9.68
C GLY A 300 -13.28 -17.17 -8.97
N GLY A 301 -12.88 -16.14 -9.72
CA GLY A 301 -12.38 -14.88 -9.18
C GLY A 301 -10.88 -14.88 -8.89
N ASN A 302 -10.14 -15.93 -9.27
CA ASN A 302 -8.69 -15.95 -9.08
C ASN A 302 -7.99 -15.09 -10.15
N PRO A 303 -6.95 -14.32 -9.78
CA PRO A 303 -6.17 -13.56 -10.75
C PRO A 303 -5.56 -14.46 -11.83
N VAL A 304 -5.69 -14.06 -13.09
CA VAL A 304 -5.08 -14.79 -14.21
C VAL A 304 -3.56 -14.56 -14.19
N THR A 305 -2.80 -15.65 -14.16
CA THR A 305 -1.34 -15.63 -14.30
C THR A 305 -0.96 -16.38 -15.59
N GLY A 306 -0.34 -15.69 -16.55
CA GLY A 306 -0.02 -16.25 -17.87
C GLY A 306 -1.14 -16.10 -18.91
N ASN A 307 -1.15 -16.97 -19.91
CA ASN A 307 -2.05 -16.89 -21.06
C ASN A 307 -3.44 -17.49 -20.74
N PHE A 308 -4.46 -17.07 -21.47
CA PHE A 308 -5.81 -17.62 -21.33
C PHE A 308 -5.85 -19.11 -21.74
N ALA A 309 -6.30 -19.97 -20.83
CA ALA A 309 -6.47 -21.40 -21.05
C ALA A 309 -7.65 -21.69 -21.98
N ALA A 310 -7.72 -22.92 -22.49
CA ALA A 310 -8.85 -23.40 -23.28
C ALA A 310 -10.11 -23.59 -22.43
N SER A 311 -11.30 -23.53 -23.05
CA SER A 311 -12.60 -23.82 -22.42
C SER A 311 -12.87 -23.08 -21.10
N THR A 312 -12.31 -21.88 -20.93
CA THR A 312 -12.35 -21.15 -19.64
C THR A 312 -13.04 -19.80 -19.80
N VAL A 313 -13.96 -19.51 -18.88
CA VAL A 313 -14.62 -18.20 -18.75
C VAL A 313 -13.71 -17.25 -17.98
N TYR A 314 -13.53 -16.04 -18.51
CA TYR A 314 -12.72 -14.98 -17.90
C TYR A 314 -13.52 -13.71 -17.69
N LYS A 315 -13.10 -12.93 -16.70
CA LYS A 315 -13.67 -11.62 -16.36
C LYS A 315 -12.59 -10.56 -16.42
N ALA A 316 -12.84 -9.47 -17.14
CA ALA A 316 -12.04 -8.26 -17.04
C ALA A 316 -12.70 -7.32 -16.01
N VAL A 317 -11.96 -6.97 -14.97
CA VAL A 317 -12.37 -6.07 -13.90
C VAL A 317 -11.61 -4.76 -14.07
N LEU A 318 -12.34 -3.70 -14.41
CA LEU A 318 -11.81 -2.36 -14.54
C LEU A 318 -12.11 -1.58 -13.26
N THR A 319 -11.10 -0.94 -12.69
CA THR A 319 -11.25 0.04 -11.61
C THR A 319 -10.86 1.41 -12.14
N LEU A 320 -11.83 2.32 -12.21
CA LEU A 320 -11.66 3.64 -12.79
C LEU A 320 -11.90 4.74 -11.76
N THR A 321 -11.10 5.80 -11.83
CA THR A 321 -11.18 7.00 -11.02
C THR A 321 -11.39 8.20 -11.93
N ALA A 322 -12.37 9.05 -11.62
CA ALA A 322 -12.70 10.23 -12.41
C ALA A 322 -11.59 11.28 -12.29
N GLY A 323 -11.29 11.95 -13.40
CA GLY A 323 -10.41 13.11 -13.44
C GLY A 323 -11.04 14.33 -12.78
N SER A 324 -10.22 15.34 -12.48
CA SER A 324 -10.72 16.59 -11.89
C SER A 324 -11.76 17.25 -12.81
N GLY A 325 -12.92 17.62 -12.25
CA GLY A 325 -14.03 18.20 -13.02
C GLY A 325 -14.92 17.17 -13.74
N TYR A 326 -14.75 15.86 -13.50
CA TYR A 326 -15.56 14.78 -14.06
C TYR A 326 -16.18 13.90 -12.97
N THR A 327 -17.33 13.28 -13.27
CA THR A 327 -18.01 12.35 -12.36
C THR A 327 -18.64 11.15 -13.07
N PHE A 328 -18.62 9.98 -12.43
CA PHE A 328 -19.41 8.81 -12.80
C PHE A 328 -20.85 8.85 -12.27
N SER A 329 -21.23 9.90 -11.54
CA SER A 329 -22.60 10.07 -11.04
C SER A 329 -23.55 10.23 -12.21
N GLY A 330 -24.60 9.40 -12.26
CA GLY A 330 -25.56 9.39 -13.38
C GLY A 330 -25.11 8.63 -14.64
N VAL A 331 -23.95 7.97 -14.64
CA VAL A 331 -23.54 7.13 -15.78
C VAL A 331 -24.54 5.97 -15.99
N GLY A 332 -24.89 5.70 -17.25
CA GLY A 332 -25.82 4.66 -17.66
C GLY A 332 -25.29 3.22 -17.53
N SER A 333 -25.98 2.24 -18.11
CA SER A 333 -25.46 0.88 -18.25
C SER A 333 -24.37 0.83 -19.32
N PHE A 334 -23.42 -0.09 -19.16
CA PHE A 334 -22.38 -0.34 -20.16
C PHE A 334 -22.71 -1.59 -20.97
N SER A 335 -22.16 -1.66 -22.18
CA SER A 335 -22.21 -2.85 -23.02
C SER A 335 -20.83 -3.11 -23.62
N TYR A 336 -20.57 -4.38 -23.94
CA TYR A 336 -19.37 -4.80 -24.64
C TYR A 336 -19.77 -5.91 -25.62
N SER A 337 -19.44 -5.75 -26.90
CA SER A 337 -19.78 -6.74 -27.93
C SER A 337 -19.01 -8.04 -27.71
N GLY A 338 -19.72 -9.17 -27.58
CA GLY A 338 -19.10 -10.47 -27.29
C GLY A 338 -18.92 -10.78 -25.81
N ALA A 339 -19.33 -9.90 -24.90
CA ALA A 339 -19.45 -10.24 -23.48
C ALA A 339 -20.78 -10.96 -23.21
N THR A 340 -20.78 -11.90 -22.26
CA THR A 340 -22.01 -12.53 -21.74
C THR A 340 -22.72 -11.63 -20.73
N LEU A 341 -21.96 -10.85 -19.95
CA LEU A 341 -22.49 -9.91 -18.97
C LEU A 341 -21.54 -8.74 -18.77
N VAL A 342 -22.10 -7.54 -18.69
CA VAL A 342 -21.38 -6.35 -18.20
C VAL A 342 -22.11 -5.83 -16.99
N SER A 343 -21.42 -5.73 -15.86
CA SER A 343 -21.97 -5.18 -14.63
C SER A 343 -21.10 -4.04 -14.12
N LYS A 344 -21.74 -3.12 -13.40
CA LYS A 344 -21.04 -2.03 -12.69
C LYS A 344 -21.37 -2.10 -11.21
N THR A 345 -20.37 -1.84 -10.38
CA THR A 345 -20.47 -1.80 -8.93
C THR A 345 -19.62 -0.65 -8.40
N ASN A 346 -19.78 -0.31 -7.12
CA ASN A 346 -18.98 0.71 -6.44
C ASN A 346 -18.97 2.08 -7.13
N ASN A 347 -20.10 2.50 -7.73
CA ASN A 347 -20.20 3.83 -8.32
C ASN A 347 -20.41 4.87 -7.21
N THR A 348 -19.35 5.57 -6.83
CA THR A 348 -19.38 6.66 -5.83
C THR A 348 -19.44 8.05 -6.46
N GLY A 349 -19.46 8.12 -7.79
CA GLY A 349 -19.30 9.36 -8.55
C GLY A 349 -17.85 9.72 -8.81
N THR A 350 -16.90 9.39 -7.93
CA THR A 350 -15.46 9.59 -8.17
C THR A 350 -14.76 8.31 -8.59
N GLU A 351 -15.31 7.15 -8.25
CA GLU A 351 -14.80 5.84 -8.63
C GLU A 351 -15.94 4.96 -9.16
N ILE A 352 -15.59 4.02 -10.03
CA ILE A 352 -16.49 2.98 -10.52
C ILE A 352 -15.72 1.70 -10.81
N MET A 353 -16.34 0.56 -10.52
CA MET A 353 -15.84 -0.74 -10.93
C MET A 353 -16.72 -1.32 -12.03
N VAL A 354 -16.13 -1.72 -13.15
CA VAL A 354 -16.84 -2.35 -14.27
C VAL A 354 -16.31 -3.76 -14.47
N THR A 355 -17.19 -4.76 -14.46
CA THR A 355 -16.83 -6.16 -14.69
C THR A 355 -17.43 -6.63 -16.00
N ILE A 356 -16.58 -7.10 -16.91
CA ILE A 356 -16.95 -7.66 -18.21
C ILE A 356 -16.71 -9.17 -18.13
N THR A 357 -17.76 -9.98 -18.23
CA THR A 357 -17.68 -11.43 -18.28
C THR A 357 -17.76 -11.90 -19.73
N PHE A 358 -16.82 -12.74 -20.15
CA PHE A 358 -16.75 -13.27 -21.51
C PHE A 358 -17.25 -14.72 -21.58
N PRO A 359 -17.67 -15.20 -22.76
CA PRO A 359 -17.91 -16.63 -22.97
C PRO A 359 -16.61 -17.43 -22.79
N ALA A 360 -16.74 -18.75 -22.67
CA ALA A 360 -15.58 -19.63 -22.59
C ALA A 360 -14.70 -19.50 -23.83
N THR A 361 -13.38 -19.45 -23.64
CA THR A 361 -12.39 -19.53 -24.73
C THR A 361 -12.54 -20.82 -25.53
N ALA A 362 -12.01 -20.83 -26.76
CA ALA A 362 -12.04 -22.01 -27.63
C ALA A 362 -11.50 -23.26 -26.93
N ALA A 363 -12.05 -24.42 -27.30
CA ALA A 363 -11.63 -25.71 -26.77
C ALA A 363 -10.16 -26.03 -27.10
N ALA A 364 -9.59 -26.95 -26.33
CA ALA A 364 -8.30 -27.54 -26.68
C ALA A 364 -8.41 -28.21 -28.06
N ASP A 365 -7.34 -28.17 -28.83
CA ASP A 365 -7.31 -28.91 -30.09
C ASP A 365 -7.28 -30.40 -29.76
N ALA A 366 -7.98 -31.22 -30.54
CA ALA A 366 -7.94 -32.67 -30.34
C ALA A 366 -6.54 -33.21 -30.69
N ASP A 367 -6.05 -34.16 -29.91
CA ASP A 367 -4.80 -34.86 -30.22
C ASP A 367 -4.90 -35.58 -31.58
N THR A 368 -3.80 -35.58 -32.33
CA THR A 368 -3.70 -36.28 -33.61
C THR A 368 -3.56 -37.78 -33.38
N ILE A 369 -4.36 -38.58 -34.09
CA ILE A 369 -4.33 -40.04 -33.97
C ILE A 369 -3.04 -40.61 -34.59
N VAL A 370 -2.37 -41.53 -33.88
CA VAL A 370 -1.29 -42.35 -34.45
C VAL A 370 -1.90 -43.43 -35.35
N ASN A 371 -2.01 -43.14 -36.65
CA ASN A 371 -2.77 -43.96 -37.60
C ASN A 371 -2.08 -45.28 -38.03
N ALA A 372 -0.76 -45.44 -37.84
CA ALA A 372 -0.05 -46.68 -38.20
C ALA A 372 1.24 -46.88 -37.38
N LEU A 373 1.41 -48.08 -36.81
CA LEU A 373 2.69 -48.55 -36.27
C LEU A 373 3.38 -49.42 -37.33
N ALA A 374 4.46 -48.91 -37.93
CA ALA A 374 5.29 -49.66 -38.87
C ALA A 374 6.23 -50.64 -38.12
N LEU A 375 5.66 -51.75 -37.64
CA LEU A 375 6.36 -52.73 -36.79
C LEU A 375 7.54 -53.43 -37.50
N ASP A 376 7.45 -53.58 -38.82
CA ASP A 376 8.50 -54.10 -39.72
C ASP A 376 9.80 -53.29 -39.69
N SER A 377 9.71 -51.99 -39.43
CA SER A 377 10.87 -51.11 -39.26
C SER A 377 11.45 -51.09 -37.84
N LEU A 378 10.82 -51.79 -36.89
CA LEU A 378 11.20 -51.81 -35.47
C LEU A 378 11.69 -53.18 -35.01
N VAL A 379 11.19 -54.24 -35.64
CA VAL A 379 11.47 -55.63 -35.28
C VAL A 379 11.94 -56.39 -36.52
N THR A 380 12.87 -57.32 -36.33
CA THR A 380 13.30 -58.28 -37.37
C THR A 380 12.92 -59.69 -36.94
N VAL A 381 12.56 -60.57 -37.89
CA VAL A 381 12.25 -61.99 -37.59
C VAL A 381 13.47 -62.65 -36.93
N PRO A 382 13.31 -63.41 -35.84
CA PRO A 382 14.43 -64.08 -35.17
C PRO A 382 14.99 -65.19 -36.05
N VAL A 383 16.29 -65.15 -36.31
CA VAL A 383 17.03 -66.16 -37.07
C VAL A 383 18.07 -66.79 -36.14
N LYS A 384 18.17 -68.12 -36.17
CA LYS A 384 19.17 -68.88 -35.39
C LYS A 384 20.57 -68.26 -35.56
N GLY A 385 21.29 -68.10 -34.45
CA GLY A 385 22.65 -67.59 -34.44
C GLY A 385 22.78 -66.09 -34.68
N SER A 386 21.67 -65.37 -34.94
CA SER A 386 21.66 -63.91 -35.06
C SER A 386 21.32 -63.23 -33.73
N ALA A 387 21.85 -62.03 -33.51
CA ALA A 387 21.51 -61.23 -32.35
C ALA A 387 20.10 -60.60 -32.48
N PRO A 388 19.34 -60.44 -31.37
CA PRO A 388 18.10 -59.69 -31.37
C PRO A 388 18.33 -58.21 -31.69
N VAL A 389 17.41 -57.60 -32.44
CA VAL A 389 17.34 -56.14 -32.52
C VAL A 389 17.00 -55.57 -31.13
N SER A 390 17.84 -54.67 -30.63
CA SER A 390 17.62 -54.00 -29.35
C SER A 390 17.94 -52.53 -29.50
N GLY A 391 17.15 -51.66 -28.88
CA GLY A 391 17.35 -50.22 -28.97
C GLY A 391 16.13 -49.40 -28.58
N ALA A 392 16.39 -48.11 -28.36
CA ALA A 392 15.34 -47.11 -28.20
C ALA A 392 14.67 -46.83 -29.55
N VAL A 393 13.37 -46.60 -29.52
CA VAL A 393 12.55 -46.17 -30.64
C VAL A 393 12.34 -44.67 -30.48
N ASP A 394 12.70 -43.89 -31.50
CA ASP A 394 12.39 -42.47 -31.57
C ASP A 394 11.82 -42.13 -32.95
N ARG A 395 10.52 -41.80 -32.99
CA ARG A 395 9.77 -41.45 -34.20
C ARG A 395 9.11 -40.09 -34.01
N THR A 396 8.59 -39.50 -35.09
CA THR A 396 7.93 -38.19 -35.03
C THR A 396 6.72 -38.17 -34.08
N GLN A 397 6.00 -39.29 -33.99
CA GLN A 397 4.73 -39.37 -33.24
C GLN A 397 4.86 -40.06 -31.88
N TYR A 398 5.88 -40.89 -31.68
CA TYR A 398 6.06 -41.70 -30.48
C TYR A 398 7.53 -42.06 -30.22
N THR A 399 7.82 -42.45 -28.99
CA THR A 399 9.11 -42.97 -28.52
C THR A 399 8.89 -44.31 -27.83
N GLY A 400 9.95 -45.07 -27.53
CA GLY A 400 9.82 -46.33 -26.80
C GLY A 400 11.06 -47.21 -26.83
N ASN A 401 10.88 -48.52 -26.64
CA ASN A 401 11.95 -49.50 -26.73
C ASN A 401 11.44 -50.87 -27.19
N VAL A 402 12.36 -51.70 -27.69
CA VAL A 402 12.14 -53.11 -28.05
C VAL A 402 12.94 -54.01 -27.12
N VAL A 403 12.28 -55.01 -26.52
CA VAL A 403 12.89 -56.02 -25.65
C VAL A 403 12.48 -57.42 -26.13
N TRP A 404 13.40 -58.39 -26.07
CA TRP A 404 13.13 -59.76 -26.47
C TRP A 404 13.05 -60.71 -25.30
N THR A 405 12.09 -61.63 -25.33
CA THR A 405 11.95 -62.72 -24.37
C THR A 405 11.80 -64.07 -25.07
N ASP A 406 12.20 -65.14 -24.40
CA ASP A 406 11.89 -66.51 -24.82
C ASP A 406 10.42 -66.86 -24.53
N ASN A 407 10.00 -68.08 -24.90
CA ASN A 407 8.63 -68.52 -24.63
C ASN A 407 8.27 -68.56 -23.13
N GLY A 408 9.26 -68.75 -22.25
CA GLY A 408 9.13 -68.74 -20.80
C GLY A 408 9.10 -67.33 -20.19
N GLY A 409 9.30 -66.28 -21.00
CA GLY A 409 9.33 -64.89 -20.56
C GLY A 409 10.70 -64.42 -20.07
N ASN A 410 11.75 -65.22 -20.21
CA ASN A 410 13.10 -64.81 -19.81
C ASN A 410 13.69 -63.86 -20.84
N PRO A 411 14.38 -62.78 -20.43
CA PRO A 411 15.09 -61.89 -21.34
C PRO A 411 16.14 -62.63 -22.17
N VAL A 412 16.21 -62.31 -23.47
CA VAL A 412 17.24 -62.85 -24.37
C VAL A 412 18.54 -62.05 -24.19
N THR A 413 19.60 -62.70 -23.74
CA THR A 413 20.91 -62.07 -23.43
C THR A 413 22.03 -62.43 -24.42
N GLY A 414 21.70 -63.01 -25.57
CA GLY A 414 22.64 -63.41 -26.61
C GLY A 414 21.94 -63.67 -27.96
N ASN A 415 22.57 -64.45 -28.83
CA ASN A 415 21.98 -64.80 -30.13
C ASN A 415 20.80 -65.76 -29.96
N PHE A 416 19.87 -65.74 -30.92
CA PHE A 416 18.73 -66.66 -30.92
C PHE A 416 19.20 -68.12 -31.06
N ALA A 417 18.83 -68.96 -30.10
CA ALA A 417 19.10 -70.40 -30.09
C ALA A 417 18.23 -71.12 -31.13
N ALA A 418 18.58 -72.36 -31.48
CA ALA A 418 17.77 -73.22 -32.34
C ALA A 418 16.46 -73.67 -31.66
N SER A 419 15.46 -74.04 -32.46
CA SER A 419 14.19 -74.65 -32.00
C SER A 419 13.47 -73.88 -30.89
N THR A 420 13.65 -72.56 -30.81
CA THR A 420 13.15 -71.73 -29.71
C THR A 420 12.17 -70.68 -30.21
N VAL A 421 11.02 -70.56 -29.55
CA VAL A 421 10.03 -69.50 -29.78
C VAL A 421 10.46 -68.23 -29.03
N TYR A 422 10.44 -67.10 -29.73
CA TYR A 422 10.80 -65.79 -29.18
C TYR A 422 9.65 -64.79 -29.31
N LYS A 423 9.64 -63.81 -28.40
CA LYS A 423 8.67 -62.71 -28.35
C LYS A 423 9.41 -61.38 -28.37
N ALA A 424 9.03 -60.48 -29.29
CA ALA A 424 9.45 -59.08 -29.26
C ALA A 424 8.37 -58.26 -28.55
N VAL A 425 8.75 -57.55 -27.48
CA VAL A 425 7.88 -56.70 -26.68
C VAL A 425 8.29 -55.24 -26.90
N LEU A 426 7.39 -54.46 -27.47
CA LEU A 426 7.54 -53.02 -27.72
C LEU A 426 6.74 -52.24 -26.70
N SER A 427 7.37 -51.30 -25.99
CA SER A 427 6.69 -50.35 -25.11
C SER A 427 6.83 -48.95 -25.69
N LEU A 428 5.73 -48.37 -26.17
CA LEU A 428 5.72 -47.10 -26.89
C LEU A 428 4.87 -46.04 -26.16
N SER A 429 5.30 -44.78 -26.23
CA SER A 429 4.63 -43.61 -25.67
C SER A 429 4.55 -42.50 -26.73
N VAL A 430 3.37 -41.90 -26.90
CA VAL A 430 3.15 -40.79 -27.84
C VAL A 430 3.88 -39.52 -27.42
N LYS A 431 4.29 -38.70 -28.39
CA LYS A 431 4.75 -37.33 -28.14
C LYS A 431 3.55 -36.39 -27.96
N GLY A 432 3.76 -35.21 -27.38
CA GLY A 432 2.69 -34.24 -27.13
C GLY A 432 1.89 -33.89 -28.39
N GLY A 433 0.56 -33.82 -28.27
CA GLY A 433 -0.36 -33.59 -29.40
C GLY A 433 -0.74 -34.84 -30.19
N TYR A 434 -0.37 -36.05 -29.73
CA TYR A 434 -0.74 -37.32 -30.34
C TYR A 434 -1.44 -38.26 -29.35
N THR A 435 -2.24 -39.21 -29.86
CA THR A 435 -2.94 -40.22 -29.04
C THR A 435 -3.09 -41.56 -29.78
N PHE A 436 -3.08 -42.67 -29.05
CA PHE A 436 -3.52 -43.98 -29.56
C PHE A 436 -5.03 -44.13 -29.36
N THR A 437 -5.75 -44.60 -30.39
CA THR A 437 -7.22 -44.69 -30.36
C THR A 437 -7.78 -46.10 -30.21
N GLY A 438 -6.91 -47.08 -29.93
CA GLY A 438 -7.33 -48.43 -29.57
C GLY A 438 -8.24 -49.09 -30.59
N ALA A 439 -7.82 -49.20 -31.84
CA ALA A 439 -8.48 -50.04 -32.83
C ALA A 439 -7.52 -50.32 -34.00
N GLY A 440 -6.66 -51.32 -33.82
CA GLY A 440 -5.86 -51.87 -34.90
C GLY A 440 -5.46 -53.29 -34.54
N SER A 441 -5.90 -54.27 -35.32
CA SER A 441 -5.23 -55.56 -35.33
C SER A 441 -3.86 -55.34 -35.92
N PHE A 442 -2.84 -55.18 -35.08
CA PHE A 442 -1.46 -55.14 -35.53
C PHE A 442 -1.14 -56.46 -36.22
N THR A 443 -0.47 -56.40 -37.36
CA THR A 443 0.02 -57.59 -38.05
C THR A 443 1.52 -57.45 -38.25
N TYR A 444 2.21 -58.58 -38.24
CA TYR A 444 3.64 -58.64 -38.51
C TYR A 444 3.91 -59.92 -39.30
N SER A 445 4.51 -59.79 -40.48
CA SER A 445 4.79 -60.93 -41.35
C SER A 445 5.81 -61.87 -40.72
N GLY A 446 5.52 -63.18 -40.71
CA GLY A 446 6.37 -64.19 -40.07
C GLY A 446 6.15 -64.34 -38.55
N SER A 447 5.18 -63.64 -37.96
CA SER A 447 4.75 -63.89 -36.58
C SER A 447 3.69 -64.99 -36.49
N THR A 448 3.62 -65.68 -35.34
CA THR A 448 2.50 -66.57 -34.98
C THR A 448 1.34 -65.81 -34.34
N SER A 449 1.63 -64.73 -33.61
CA SER A 449 0.61 -63.82 -33.09
C SER A 449 1.18 -62.43 -32.84
N VAL A 450 0.31 -61.43 -32.90
CA VAL A 450 0.59 -60.06 -32.47
C VAL A 450 -0.53 -59.64 -31.52
N ASN A 451 -0.16 -59.23 -30.31
CA ASN A 451 -1.08 -58.75 -29.29
C ASN A 451 -0.70 -57.33 -28.87
N ALA A 452 -1.69 -56.47 -28.65
CA ALA A 452 -1.46 -55.14 -28.09
C ALA A 452 -2.29 -54.94 -26.81
N ALA A 453 -1.61 -54.42 -25.79
CA ALA A 453 -2.19 -54.01 -24.53
C ALA A 453 -2.02 -52.49 -24.35
N ASN A 454 -2.86 -51.89 -23.51
CA ASN A 454 -2.86 -50.45 -23.24
C ASN A 454 -2.96 -49.61 -24.52
N ASN A 455 -3.70 -50.04 -25.54
CA ASN A 455 -3.66 -49.43 -26.88
C ASN A 455 -4.49 -48.14 -27.04
N THR A 456 -4.88 -47.50 -25.94
CA THR A 456 -5.62 -46.22 -25.92
C THR A 456 -4.87 -45.18 -25.09
N GLY A 457 -4.93 -43.93 -25.52
CA GLY A 457 -4.30 -42.81 -24.82
C GLY A 457 -2.81 -42.69 -25.10
N ALA A 458 -2.02 -42.47 -24.04
CA ALA A 458 -0.64 -42.00 -24.18
C ALA A 458 0.40 -43.09 -24.47
N THR A 459 0.08 -44.36 -24.21
CA THR A 459 1.04 -45.47 -24.32
C THR A 459 0.43 -46.62 -25.11
N VAL A 460 1.26 -47.57 -25.58
CA VAL A 460 0.83 -48.88 -26.09
C VAL A 460 1.94 -49.89 -25.88
N THR A 461 1.58 -51.14 -25.55
CA THR A 461 2.51 -52.26 -25.48
C THR A 461 2.15 -53.28 -26.55
N VAL A 462 3.07 -53.57 -27.48
CA VAL A 462 2.86 -54.55 -28.56
C VAL A 462 3.77 -55.75 -28.35
N THR A 463 3.21 -56.96 -28.32
CA THR A 463 3.95 -58.23 -28.21
C THR A 463 3.79 -59.03 -29.50
N ILE A 464 4.90 -59.28 -30.19
CA ILE A 464 4.97 -60.09 -31.40
C ILE A 464 5.59 -61.44 -31.04
N THR A 465 4.85 -62.53 -31.22
CA THR A 465 5.35 -63.91 -31.01
C THR A 465 5.76 -64.50 -32.35
N PHE A 466 6.93 -65.12 -32.41
CA PHE A 466 7.47 -65.75 -33.61
C PHE A 466 7.39 -67.28 -33.54
N PRO A 467 7.39 -67.99 -34.69
CA PRO A 467 7.58 -69.44 -34.70
C PRO A 467 8.98 -69.81 -34.17
N ALA A 468 9.18 -71.10 -33.89
CA ALA A 468 10.49 -71.59 -33.46
C ALA A 468 11.55 -71.35 -34.55
N THR A 469 12.73 -70.91 -34.13
CA THR A 469 13.93 -70.79 -34.99
C THR A 469 14.38 -72.13 -35.56
N GLY A 470 15.13 -72.11 -36.67
CA GLY A 470 15.58 -73.33 -37.37
C GLY A 470 16.30 -74.35 -36.47
N ILE A 471 16.21 -75.62 -36.85
CA ILE A 471 16.79 -76.77 -36.11
C ILE A 471 18.33 -76.82 -36.21
N GLU A 472 18.98 -77.46 -35.23
CA GLU A 472 20.38 -77.89 -35.36
C GLU A 472 20.47 -78.99 -36.43
N THR A 473 21.19 -78.76 -37.52
CA THR A 473 21.59 -79.83 -38.45
C THR A 473 22.90 -80.43 -37.94
N ASN A 474 22.83 -81.61 -37.31
CA ASN A 474 24.02 -82.33 -36.90
C ASN A 474 24.60 -83.06 -38.12
N THR A 475 25.68 -82.52 -38.71
CA THR A 475 26.45 -83.18 -39.76
C THR A 475 27.52 -84.05 -39.09
N ASP A 476 27.41 -85.38 -39.26
CA ASP A 476 28.52 -86.31 -39.60
C ASP A 476 28.46 -87.67 -38.89
N ILE A 477 28.18 -88.72 -39.66
CA ILE A 477 28.79 -90.04 -39.49
C ILE A 477 29.55 -90.32 -40.80
N ILE A 478 30.87 -90.24 -40.78
CA ILE A 478 31.74 -90.60 -41.90
C ILE A 478 32.46 -91.90 -41.52
N ILE A 479 32.16 -93.00 -42.22
CA ILE A 479 32.81 -94.30 -42.02
C ILE A 479 33.78 -94.50 -43.20
N GLY A 480 35.08 -94.58 -42.90
CA GLY A 480 36.13 -94.80 -43.90
C GLY A 480 36.15 -96.23 -44.46
N ASN A 481 36.50 -96.34 -45.74
CA ASN A 481 36.61 -97.58 -46.54
C ASN A 481 37.62 -98.61 -45.94
N PRO A 482 37.52 -99.92 -46.29
CA PRO A 482 36.77 -100.47 -47.41
C PRO A 482 35.40 -101.06 -47.08
N SER A 483 34.40 -100.51 -47.76
CA SER A 483 33.08 -101.02 -48.17
C SER A 483 32.28 -101.82 -47.13
N VAL A 484 31.53 -101.10 -46.29
CA VAL A 484 30.47 -101.69 -45.48
C VAL A 484 29.16 -101.71 -46.28
N LYS A 485 28.57 -102.90 -46.48
CA LYS A 485 27.20 -103.04 -47.01
C LYS A 485 26.21 -103.06 -45.86
N LEU A 486 25.23 -102.15 -45.87
CA LEU A 486 24.12 -102.12 -44.92
C LEU A 486 22.91 -102.84 -45.53
N TYR A 487 22.35 -103.80 -44.78
CA TYR A 487 21.11 -104.48 -45.15
C TYR A 487 19.98 -104.02 -44.23
N LEU A 488 18.83 -103.68 -44.81
CA LEU A 488 17.57 -103.54 -44.06
C LEU A 488 17.04 -104.95 -43.77
N ASN A 489 16.49 -105.13 -42.57
CA ASN A 489 16.25 -106.44 -41.92
C ASN A 489 15.16 -107.34 -42.55
N ASN A 490 14.82 -107.11 -43.82
CA ASN A 490 13.95 -107.98 -44.62
C ASN A 490 14.62 -108.53 -45.89
N GLY A 491 15.94 -108.31 -46.08
CA GLY A 491 16.77 -109.16 -46.94
C GLY A 491 16.76 -108.92 -48.46
N GLU A 492 16.04 -107.93 -49.01
CA GLU A 492 15.88 -107.86 -50.49
C GLU A 492 16.51 -106.67 -51.21
N THR A 493 17.14 -105.69 -50.55
CA THR A 493 17.91 -104.64 -51.26
C THR A 493 19.16 -104.23 -50.48
N ALA A 494 20.33 -104.34 -51.11
CA ALA A 494 21.58 -103.78 -50.61
C ALA A 494 21.68 -102.32 -51.03
N LEU A 495 21.95 -101.41 -50.09
CA LEU A 495 22.45 -100.08 -50.43
C LEU A 495 23.97 -100.19 -50.60
N GLU A 496 24.43 -100.25 -51.85
CA GLU A 496 25.84 -100.10 -52.15
C GLU A 496 26.21 -98.62 -52.03
N HIS A 497 27.10 -98.29 -51.10
CA HIS A 497 27.57 -96.94 -50.87
C HIS A 497 29.10 -96.88 -51.07
N ASP A 498 29.54 -96.01 -51.98
CA ASP A 498 30.95 -95.84 -52.37
C ASP A 498 31.80 -95.00 -51.40
N GLY A 499 31.22 -94.55 -50.27
CA GLY A 499 31.93 -93.75 -49.27
C GLY A 499 32.24 -92.30 -49.66
N THR A 500 31.73 -91.78 -50.79
CA THR A 500 32.05 -90.41 -51.26
C THR A 500 30.88 -89.43 -51.26
N THR A 501 29.65 -89.90 -51.07
CA THR A 501 28.43 -89.08 -51.03
C THR A 501 27.68 -89.23 -49.71
N PRO A 502 27.27 -88.16 -49.01
CA PRO A 502 26.51 -88.29 -47.77
C PRO A 502 25.21 -89.06 -48.00
N LEU A 503 24.96 -90.11 -47.22
CA LEU A 503 23.63 -90.74 -47.18
C LEU A 503 22.64 -89.72 -46.62
N GLY A 504 21.63 -89.36 -47.40
CA GLY A 504 20.50 -88.56 -46.92
C GLY A 504 19.88 -89.21 -45.67
N SER A 505 19.37 -88.38 -44.75
CA SER A 505 18.86 -88.75 -43.43
C SER A 505 18.20 -90.15 -43.40
N PRO A 506 18.84 -91.16 -42.80
CA PRO A 506 18.26 -92.49 -42.79
C PRO A 506 17.03 -92.53 -41.88
N GLU A 507 15.97 -93.22 -42.32
CA GLU A 507 14.81 -93.49 -41.48
C GLU A 507 15.20 -94.37 -40.27
N ALA A 508 14.41 -94.28 -39.19
CA ALA A 508 14.67 -95.02 -37.96
C ALA A 508 14.58 -96.54 -38.19
N GLY A 509 15.63 -97.29 -37.87
CA GLY A 509 15.66 -98.75 -38.04
C GLY A 509 16.83 -99.44 -37.33
N THR A 510 16.76 -100.76 -37.26
CA THR A 510 17.86 -101.63 -36.81
C THR A 510 18.71 -101.99 -38.02
N TYR A 511 20.01 -101.68 -37.96
CA TYR A 511 20.95 -101.94 -39.05
C TYR A 511 21.88 -103.10 -38.69
N THR A 512 22.06 -104.03 -39.62
CA THR A 512 23.05 -105.10 -39.50
C THR A 512 24.21 -104.79 -40.43
N VAL A 513 25.42 -104.75 -39.88
CA VAL A 513 26.66 -104.57 -40.65
C VAL A 513 27.23 -105.96 -40.93
N GLY A 514 27.24 -106.36 -42.20
CA GLY A 514 27.94 -107.57 -42.64
C GLY A 514 29.36 -107.22 -43.08
N ILE A 515 30.37 -107.77 -42.41
CA ILE A 515 31.77 -107.69 -42.84
C ILE A 515 32.02 -108.90 -43.75
N ALA A 516 32.60 -108.68 -44.93
CA ALA A 516 32.91 -109.77 -45.86
C ALA A 516 33.99 -110.72 -45.28
N VAL A 517 34.02 -111.96 -45.74
CA VAL A 517 35.03 -112.94 -45.29
C VAL A 517 36.40 -112.52 -45.84
N GLY A 518 37.34 -112.23 -44.94
CA GLY A 518 38.71 -111.81 -45.26
C GLY A 518 39.60 -111.83 -44.02
N SER A 519 40.92 -111.80 -44.22
CA SER A 519 41.88 -111.69 -43.12
C SER A 519 42.03 -110.23 -42.70
N TYR A 520 41.61 -109.91 -41.48
CA TYR A 520 41.73 -108.58 -40.88
C TYR A 520 42.75 -108.62 -39.75
N THR A 521 43.67 -107.65 -39.70
CA THR A 521 44.69 -107.61 -38.65
C THR A 521 44.26 -106.75 -37.45
N GLU A 522 43.34 -105.79 -37.64
CA GLU A 522 42.84 -104.92 -36.57
C GLU A 522 41.56 -104.16 -36.96
N ILE A 523 40.73 -103.79 -35.98
CA ILE A 523 39.65 -102.80 -36.11
C ILE A 523 39.91 -101.71 -35.06
N ILE A 524 40.09 -100.46 -35.50
CA ILE A 524 40.37 -99.31 -34.63
C ILE A 524 39.16 -98.38 -34.59
N TRP A 525 38.76 -97.95 -33.38
CA TRP A 525 37.63 -97.05 -33.17
C TRP A 525 38.08 -95.71 -32.60
N TYR A 526 37.40 -94.63 -33.01
CA TYR A 526 37.60 -93.30 -32.45
C TYR A 526 36.30 -92.78 -31.86
N VAL A 527 36.38 -92.21 -30.65
CA VAL A 527 35.29 -91.44 -30.03
C VAL A 527 35.84 -90.07 -29.66
N ASN A 528 35.22 -88.99 -30.13
CA ASN A 528 35.71 -87.62 -29.95
C ASN A 528 37.20 -87.47 -30.29
N SER A 529 37.61 -88.05 -31.42
CA SER A 529 38.99 -88.01 -31.91
C SER A 529 40.04 -88.70 -31.02
N THR A 530 39.62 -89.49 -30.02
CA THR A 530 40.51 -90.30 -29.18
C THR A 530 40.37 -91.78 -29.57
N GLU A 531 41.50 -92.45 -29.82
CA GLU A 531 41.56 -93.87 -30.17
C GLU A 531 41.16 -94.74 -28.96
N MET A 532 40.25 -95.68 -29.16
CA MET A 532 39.84 -96.64 -28.14
C MET A 532 40.58 -97.96 -28.40
N ASN A 533 41.33 -98.42 -27.39
CA ASN A 533 42.25 -99.58 -27.45
C ASN A 533 41.67 -100.78 -28.20
N SER A 534 42.52 -101.38 -29.05
CA SER A 534 42.15 -102.45 -29.96
C SER A 534 41.77 -103.74 -29.25
N LEU A 535 40.66 -104.33 -29.71
CA LEU A 535 40.19 -105.64 -29.28
C LEU A 535 40.38 -106.61 -30.45
N GLN A 536 41.14 -107.69 -30.24
CA GLN A 536 41.24 -108.79 -31.20
C GLN A 536 40.08 -109.78 -30.99
N GLY A 537 39.18 -109.86 -31.97
CA GLY A 537 38.06 -110.82 -32.01
C GLY A 537 36.86 -110.31 -32.81
N GLU A 538 35.97 -111.23 -33.21
CA GLU A 538 34.69 -110.89 -33.83
C GLU A 538 33.90 -109.96 -32.90
N THR A 539 33.63 -108.75 -33.39
CA THR A 539 32.96 -107.70 -32.63
C THR A 539 31.57 -107.49 -33.24
N SER A 540 30.53 -107.66 -32.44
CA SER A 540 29.16 -107.33 -32.85
C SER A 540 28.72 -106.04 -32.14
N ILE A 541 28.16 -105.11 -32.90
CA ILE A 541 27.66 -103.84 -32.39
C ILE A 541 26.14 -103.84 -32.49
N THR A 542 25.48 -103.68 -31.35
CA THR A 542 24.03 -103.49 -31.30
C THR A 542 23.72 -102.08 -30.82
N LEU A 543 23.16 -101.27 -31.72
CA LEU A 543 22.56 -99.97 -31.41
C LEU A 543 21.10 -100.17 -31.03
N SER A 544 20.73 -99.82 -29.80
CA SER A 544 19.35 -99.89 -29.33
C SER A 544 18.88 -98.52 -28.82
N LYS A 545 17.80 -98.01 -29.40
CA LYS A 545 17.20 -96.73 -29.00
C LYS A 545 16.44 -96.90 -27.69
N ARG A 546 16.68 -96.02 -26.70
CA ARG A 546 15.90 -96.02 -25.45
C ARG A 546 14.78 -95.00 -25.47
N ARG A 547 15.01 -93.79 -25.98
CA ARG A 547 14.02 -92.69 -26.20
C ARG A 547 14.52 -91.75 -27.32
N ALA A 548 13.71 -90.78 -27.74
CA ALA A 548 14.10 -89.82 -28.80
C ALA A 548 15.44 -89.12 -28.46
N GLY A 549 16.44 -89.24 -29.35
CA GLY A 549 17.77 -88.65 -29.18
C GLY A 549 18.77 -89.42 -28.30
N THR A 550 18.39 -90.54 -27.67
CA THR A 550 19.33 -91.30 -26.81
C THR A 550 19.47 -92.75 -27.29
N TYR A 551 20.69 -93.11 -27.66
CA TYR A 551 21.04 -94.45 -28.14
C TYR A 551 21.95 -95.14 -27.13
N ARG A 552 21.71 -96.43 -26.92
CA ARG A 552 22.61 -97.32 -26.18
C ARG A 552 23.38 -98.13 -27.21
N VAL A 553 24.70 -98.02 -27.18
CA VAL A 553 25.58 -98.89 -27.94
C VAL A 553 26.06 -99.99 -27.01
N THR A 554 25.71 -101.22 -27.34
CA THR A 554 26.28 -102.40 -26.71
C THR A 554 27.29 -102.97 -27.69
N VAL A 555 28.56 -103.01 -27.27
CA VAL A 555 29.62 -103.70 -28.01
C VAL A 555 29.82 -105.04 -27.33
N GLU A 556 29.57 -106.13 -28.05
CA GLU A 556 29.91 -107.48 -27.60
C GLU A 556 31.13 -107.95 -28.39
N ALA A 557 32.24 -108.17 -27.68
CA ALA A 557 33.42 -108.82 -28.22
C ALA A 557 33.52 -110.23 -27.60
N THR A 558 33.74 -111.23 -28.46
CA THR A 558 33.92 -112.62 -28.01
C THR A 558 35.36 -113.04 -28.26
N THR A 559 36.09 -113.36 -27.19
CA THR A 559 37.46 -113.89 -27.29
C THR A 559 37.50 -115.24 -26.57
N GLY A 560 37.77 -116.33 -27.29
CA GLY A 560 37.91 -117.67 -26.69
C GLY A 560 36.66 -118.22 -25.97
N GLY A 561 35.46 -117.75 -26.34
CA GLY A 561 34.19 -118.25 -25.77
C GLY A 561 33.73 -117.58 -24.47
N GLN A 562 34.45 -116.58 -23.94
CA GLN A 562 33.95 -115.74 -22.84
C GLN A 562 33.44 -114.38 -23.36
N LYS A 563 32.24 -113.99 -22.90
CA LYS A 563 31.60 -112.70 -23.23
C LYS A 563 32.11 -111.59 -22.32
N ASN A 564 32.68 -110.54 -22.90
CA ASN A 564 32.88 -109.26 -22.23
C ASN A 564 31.91 -108.23 -22.82
N SER A 565 30.97 -107.74 -22.01
CA SER A 565 30.00 -106.72 -22.43
C SER A 565 30.26 -105.39 -21.71
N GLY A 566 30.56 -104.33 -22.44
CA GLY A 566 30.57 -102.95 -21.97
C GLY A 566 29.41 -102.18 -22.60
N ALA A 567 28.63 -101.47 -21.78
CA ALA A 567 27.52 -100.65 -22.28
C ALA A 567 27.79 -99.18 -22.00
N HIS A 568 27.89 -98.38 -23.07
CA HIS A 568 28.04 -96.94 -23.00
C HIS A 568 26.76 -96.28 -23.53
N SER A 569 26.29 -95.25 -22.82
CA SER A 569 25.13 -94.47 -23.25
C SER A 569 25.63 -93.11 -23.68
N PHE A 570 25.25 -92.67 -24.87
CA PHE A 570 25.47 -91.30 -25.31
C PHE A 570 24.17 -90.72 -25.85
N VAL A 571 24.04 -89.41 -25.68
CA VAL A 571 22.94 -88.63 -26.23
C VAL A 571 23.43 -88.09 -27.56
N ILE A 572 22.79 -88.51 -28.65
CA ILE A 572 22.98 -87.87 -29.95
C ILE A 572 21.99 -86.72 -29.96
N GLN A 573 22.47 -85.51 -29.66
CA GLN A 573 21.66 -84.30 -29.78
C GLN A 573 21.49 -83.90 -31.24
#